data_AF-A0A2G5N9P4-F1
#
_entry.id   AF-A0A2G5N9P4-F1
#
_cell.length_a   1.000
_cell.length_b   1.000
_cell.length_c   1.000
_cell.angle_alpha   90.00
_cell.angle_beta   90.00
_cell.angle_gamma   90.00
#
_symmetry.space_group_name_H-M   'P 1'
#
loop_
_entity.id
_entity.type
_entity.pdbx_description
1 polymer ?
#
loop_
_entity_poly.entity_id
_entity_poly.type
_entity_poly.pdbx_seq_one_letter_code
_entity_poly.pdbx_strand_id
1 'polypeptide(L)'
;MLLGKNLYASQPLQQSHRPIGAQALGNTDAPLNPQRVRDLTVVGVGSSVAYLINELNQRVSSDGRTNPLLGKVSIIGQEDPWSANVRGLGYINHQHEIIDQWGSTVPAYNAGYADRGEFSASNQLQLERVKALGAEHVPEQITGISRLKNGLYRISLGNGQAIESRQVVLGMGAGPHTSLLKTDCTQTQAEKRLGNIRLHKQEALQGKVMDLDEFMRATDRTPEKFAGKHVVVHGPNAGIDAVERAKELGAKVNWLIRSTKPVLLDGHQLKFAPQVAQDNLVCVDALDIRPNPSPDGAPLQLSYSKPGSDPQAPHSVLDADYYVYALGQDIDKPGSSGAILGDLRHQLEPVYDYDQVYGDQPFKTVLGLQTRGSNSSSGLLIVGAAVAQLAANVQHSYQDHAADRILQQLEKLPGEAGEELSRLIMQGAESPAITAQLQAWPAQTAHASALQVLSNHVSDYLAAREYFQQQSTKKGVRGVVGEVENQVSNQVPSVVVSPQLGTVKGSAAALSGLIPAYVANGENNYTTDDRTMLRAGIADRYPNIDNARAGRFIDEVINLRHLGSDAFIAKAKSEGTTPVHTPVVGMPASVRKGYEAYLQALDDGAENTPLSRQWALK
;
A
#
# COMPACT_ATOMS: atom_id res chain seq x y z
N MET A 1 13.88 -6.25 -0.19
CA MET A 1 14.98 -5.26 -0.10
C MET A 1 15.06 -4.81 1.35
N LEU A 2 15.99 -5.32 2.17
CA LEU A 2 16.02 -4.94 3.59
C LEU A 2 16.41 -3.46 3.76
N LEU A 3 15.51 -2.65 4.31
CA LEU A 3 15.76 -1.24 4.63
C LEU A 3 16.92 -1.12 5.62
N GLY A 4 17.90 -0.27 5.33
CA GLY A 4 18.96 0.02 6.29
C GLY A 4 19.81 -1.19 6.71
N LYS A 5 20.00 -2.20 5.84
CA LYS A 5 20.87 -3.37 6.15
C LYS A 5 22.27 -2.95 6.64
N ASN A 6 22.77 -1.82 6.14
CA ASN A 6 24.08 -1.28 6.52
C ASN A 6 24.13 -0.58 7.89
N LEU A 7 23.01 -0.37 8.58
CA LEU A 7 22.99 0.23 9.92
C LEU A 7 23.82 -0.59 10.93
N TYR A 8 24.10 -1.86 10.61
CA TYR A 8 24.84 -2.85 11.39
C TYR A 8 26.22 -3.21 10.87
N ALA A 9 26.55 -2.85 9.63
CA ALA A 9 27.88 -3.12 9.09
C ALA A 9 28.88 -2.16 9.75
N SER A 10 29.53 -2.62 10.82
CA SER A 10 30.82 -2.06 11.22
C SER A 10 31.72 -2.14 10.01
N GLN A 11 31.98 -1.03 9.32
CA GLN A 11 33.06 -1.03 8.33
C GLN A 11 34.35 -1.37 9.09
N PRO A 12 35.08 -2.43 8.70
CA PRO A 12 36.46 -2.54 9.12
C PRO A 12 37.17 -1.33 8.52
N LEU A 13 37.78 -0.51 9.38
CA LEU A 13 38.74 0.50 8.97
C LEU A 13 39.89 -0.22 8.22
N GLN A 14 39.77 -0.38 6.91
CA GLN A 14 40.94 -0.60 6.08
C GLN A 14 41.72 0.71 6.06
N GLN A 15 42.80 0.71 6.85
CA GLN A 15 43.80 1.75 6.88
C GLN A 15 44.48 1.86 5.51
N SER A 16 44.19 2.93 4.78
CA SER A 16 45.19 3.55 3.89
C SER A 16 44.93 5.05 3.80
N HIS A 17 45.97 5.81 4.12
CA HIS A 17 46.00 7.22 4.50
C HIS A 17 45.35 8.25 3.55
N ARG A 18 44.44 9.08 4.10
CA ARG A 18 44.60 10.53 4.35
C ARG A 18 43.40 11.04 5.18
N PRO A 19 43.59 11.92 6.19
CA PRO A 19 42.55 12.26 7.14
C PRO A 19 41.60 13.31 6.56
N ILE A 20 40.34 12.94 6.33
CA ILE A 20 39.22 13.88 6.35
C ILE A 20 38.41 13.49 7.58
N GLY A 21 38.33 14.43 8.53
CA GLY A 21 38.05 14.18 9.94
C GLY A 21 36.81 13.30 10.21
N ALA A 22 37.03 12.23 10.98
CA ALA A 22 36.03 11.72 11.88
C ALA A 22 35.71 12.83 12.90
N GLN A 23 34.64 13.58 12.67
CA GLN A 23 34.17 14.55 13.64
C GLN A 23 33.42 13.83 14.77
N ALA A 24 33.85 14.13 15.99
CA ALA A 24 33.35 13.60 17.23
C ALA A 24 31.83 13.74 17.38
N LEU A 25 31.25 12.75 18.08
CA LEU A 25 29.87 12.71 18.57
C LEU A 25 29.53 14.01 19.32
N GLY A 26 28.80 14.90 18.66
CA GLY A 26 28.27 16.14 19.22
C GLY A 26 26.81 15.98 19.59
N ASN A 27 26.51 16.29 20.85
CA ASN A 27 25.24 16.67 21.48
C ASN A 27 23.95 16.48 20.66
N THR A 28 23.00 15.70 21.20
CA THR A 28 21.66 15.47 20.61
C THR A 28 20.82 16.75 20.47
N ASP A 29 21.24 17.84 21.10
CA ASP A 29 20.61 19.17 21.02
C ASP A 29 21.27 20.11 19.98
N ALA A 30 22.29 19.66 19.25
CA ALA A 30 22.96 20.48 18.24
C ALA A 30 22.15 20.50 16.92
N PRO A 31 22.06 21.66 16.24
CA PRO A 31 21.33 21.79 14.97
C PRO A 31 21.89 20.84 13.89
N LEU A 32 21.00 20.41 12.97
CA LEU A 32 21.28 19.63 11.76
C LEU A 32 22.67 19.97 11.21
N ASN A 33 23.63 19.05 11.31
CA ASN A 33 24.88 19.20 10.55
C ASN A 33 24.55 18.94 9.07
N PRO A 34 24.50 19.98 8.22
CA PRO A 34 24.09 19.83 6.82
C PRO A 34 25.15 19.11 5.98
N GLN A 35 26.38 18.93 6.51
CA GLN A 35 27.47 18.23 5.83
C GLN A 35 27.54 16.74 6.16
N ARG A 36 26.79 16.25 7.15
CA ARG A 36 26.82 14.83 7.51
C ARG A 36 25.99 14.02 6.51
N VAL A 37 26.55 12.93 6.00
CA VAL A 37 25.82 12.01 5.12
C VAL A 37 25.06 11.00 5.98
N ARG A 38 23.78 10.80 5.69
CA ARG A 38 22.91 9.83 6.36
C ARG A 38 23.00 8.48 5.66
N ASP A 39 22.83 7.41 6.42
CA ASP A 39 22.68 6.07 5.85
C ASP A 39 21.27 5.88 5.30
N LEU A 40 20.27 6.37 6.04
CA LEU A 40 18.87 6.27 5.68
C LEU A 40 18.14 7.58 5.99
N THR A 41 17.42 8.12 5.01
CA THR A 41 16.45 9.18 5.23
C THR A 41 15.06 8.68 4.87
N VAL A 42 14.14 8.71 5.83
CA VAL A 42 12.73 8.41 5.59
C VAL A 42 11.97 9.72 5.45
N VAL A 43 11.08 9.78 4.48
CA VAL A 43 10.38 11.00 4.08
C VAL A 43 8.87 10.76 4.17
N GLY A 44 8.20 11.56 4.99
CA GLY A 44 6.81 11.39 5.42
C GLY A 44 6.73 10.94 6.89
N VAL A 45 5.59 11.19 7.54
CA VAL A 45 5.30 10.78 8.92
C VAL A 45 3.93 10.09 9.05
N GLY A 46 3.31 9.72 7.93
CA GLY A 46 2.05 8.97 7.91
C GLY A 46 2.24 7.45 8.01
N SER A 47 1.15 6.70 7.86
CA SER A 47 1.08 5.26 8.14
C SER A 47 2.09 4.40 7.38
N SER A 48 2.33 4.66 6.08
CA SER A 48 3.31 3.93 5.28
C SER A 48 4.70 3.97 5.90
N VAL A 49 5.09 5.14 6.42
CA VAL A 49 6.35 5.34 7.12
C VAL A 49 6.30 4.73 8.51
N ALA A 50 5.20 4.91 9.24
CA ALA A 50 5.05 4.34 10.58
C ALA A 50 5.16 2.80 10.58
N TYR A 51 4.59 2.12 9.59
CA TYR A 51 4.76 0.67 9.40
C TYR A 51 6.23 0.29 9.20
N LEU A 52 6.92 0.94 8.28
CA LEU A 52 8.34 0.64 8.02
C LEU A 52 9.24 0.97 9.21
N ILE A 53 8.95 2.05 9.93
CA ILE A 53 9.65 2.43 11.16
C ILE A 53 9.37 1.43 12.28
N ASN A 54 8.16 0.85 12.37
CA ASN A 54 7.87 -0.19 13.34
C ASN A 54 8.80 -1.40 13.15
N GLU A 55 9.05 -1.83 11.91
CA GLU A 55 10.05 -2.86 11.62
C GLU A 55 11.44 -2.45 12.11
N LEU A 56 11.89 -1.25 11.74
CA LEU A 56 13.18 -0.74 12.16
C LEU A 56 13.30 -0.69 13.70
N ASN A 57 12.25 -0.25 14.40
CA ASN A 57 12.20 -0.20 15.85
C ASN A 57 12.36 -1.58 16.47
N GLN A 58 11.64 -2.59 15.95
CA GLN A 58 11.71 -3.96 16.46
C GLN A 58 13.11 -4.54 16.27
N ARG A 59 13.66 -4.41 15.06
CA ARG A 59 14.98 -4.94 14.70
C ARG A 59 16.12 -4.28 15.49
N VAL A 60 16.02 -2.98 15.76
CA VAL A 60 17.10 -2.19 16.40
C VAL A 60 17.03 -2.23 17.93
N SER A 61 15.84 -2.32 18.51
CA SER A 61 15.69 -2.40 19.96
C SER A 61 16.28 -3.69 20.54
N SER A 62 16.29 -4.78 19.78
CA SER A 62 16.87 -6.06 20.20
C SER A 62 18.39 -6.06 20.35
N ASP A 63 19.09 -5.06 19.82
CA ASP A 63 20.57 -5.05 19.82
C ASP A 63 21.19 -4.49 21.11
N GLY A 64 20.38 -3.94 22.01
CA GLY A 64 20.81 -3.44 23.33
C GLY A 64 21.80 -2.27 23.30
N ARG A 65 22.07 -1.68 22.13
CA ARG A 65 22.97 -0.52 21.98
C ARG A 65 22.25 0.77 22.37
N THR A 66 22.96 1.69 23.01
CA THR A 66 22.46 3.05 23.28
C THR A 66 22.49 3.89 22.00
N ASN A 67 21.36 4.52 21.65
CA ASN A 67 21.20 5.42 20.50
C ASN A 67 21.78 4.89 19.16
N PRO A 68 21.42 3.67 18.74
CA PRO A 68 22.01 2.99 17.57
C PRO A 68 21.81 3.71 16.23
N LEU A 69 20.82 4.60 16.15
CA LEU A 69 20.45 5.36 14.95
C LEU A 69 21.05 6.77 14.92
N LEU A 70 21.69 7.21 16.00
CA LEU A 70 22.30 8.53 16.11
C LEU A 70 23.32 8.74 15.00
N GLY A 71 23.18 9.86 14.27
CA GLY A 71 24.07 10.18 13.16
C GLY A 71 23.67 9.54 11.83
N LYS A 72 22.90 8.46 11.84
CA LYS A 72 22.68 7.59 10.67
C LYS A 72 21.32 7.76 10.02
N VAL A 73 20.28 7.94 10.83
CA VAL A 73 18.89 7.98 10.36
C VAL A 73 18.29 9.35 10.57
N SER A 74 17.61 9.85 9.54
CA SER A 74 16.76 11.05 9.63
C SER A 74 15.36 10.74 9.12
N ILE A 75 14.35 11.37 9.73
CA ILE A 75 12.94 11.28 9.33
C ILE A 75 12.48 12.70 9.05
N ILE A 76 11.94 12.97 7.86
CA ILE A 76 11.54 14.31 7.44
C ILE A 76 10.02 14.34 7.25
N GLY A 77 9.33 15.25 7.91
CA GLY A 77 7.90 15.48 7.72
C GLY A 77 7.27 16.23 8.90
N GLN A 78 6.24 17.02 8.61
CA GLN A 78 5.63 17.95 9.58
C GLN A 78 4.55 17.31 10.43
N GLU A 79 3.50 16.76 9.79
CA GLU A 79 2.30 16.30 10.47
C GLU A 79 1.77 15.01 9.84
N ASP A 80 1.26 14.08 10.66
CA ASP A 80 0.61 12.86 10.20
C ASP A 80 -0.66 13.23 9.41
N PRO A 81 -0.82 12.77 8.14
CA PRO A 81 -2.03 13.00 7.37
C PRO A 81 -3.32 12.49 8.02
N TRP A 82 -3.25 11.60 9.01
CA TRP A 82 -4.42 11.12 9.77
C TRP A 82 -4.72 11.96 11.01
N SER A 83 -3.91 12.97 11.34
CA SER A 83 -4.21 13.84 12.48
C SER A 83 -5.55 14.57 12.28
N ALA A 84 -6.20 14.89 13.40
CA ALA A 84 -7.45 15.65 13.37
C ALA A 84 -7.28 17.04 12.75
N ASN A 85 -6.09 17.64 12.81
CA ASN A 85 -5.83 18.93 12.18
C ASN A 85 -5.74 18.83 10.66
N VAL A 86 -5.39 17.67 10.12
CA VAL A 86 -5.32 17.44 8.67
C VAL A 86 -6.64 16.89 8.15
N ARG A 87 -7.16 15.78 8.66
CA ARG A 87 -8.34 15.09 8.11
C ARG A 87 -9.63 15.25 8.91
N GLY A 88 -9.59 15.98 10.03
CA GLY A 88 -10.71 16.03 10.98
C GLY A 88 -10.80 14.78 11.87
N LEU A 89 -11.76 14.78 12.78
CA LEU A 89 -12.14 13.67 13.65
C LEU A 89 -13.00 12.66 12.89
N GLY A 90 -13.16 11.47 13.49
CA GLY A 90 -14.02 10.41 13.00
C GLY A 90 -13.28 9.11 12.78
N TYR A 91 -13.85 8.27 11.92
CA TYR A 91 -13.40 6.91 11.70
C TYR A 91 -12.71 6.74 10.36
N ILE A 92 -11.86 5.74 10.26
CA ILE A 92 -11.30 5.24 9.00
C ILE A 92 -12.17 4.06 8.56
N ASN A 93 -12.53 3.98 7.28
CA ASN A 93 -13.32 2.87 6.72
C ASN A 93 -12.52 1.54 6.62
N HIS A 94 -11.88 1.12 7.73
CA HIS A 94 -11.11 -0.11 7.91
C HIS A 94 -11.24 -0.55 9.39
N GLN A 95 -11.18 -1.86 9.62
CA GLN A 95 -11.12 -2.45 10.96
C GLN A 95 -9.71 -2.36 11.55
N HIS A 96 -9.62 -2.26 12.87
CA HIS A 96 -8.35 -2.14 13.61
C HIS A 96 -7.38 -3.28 13.31
N GLU A 97 -7.84 -4.54 13.29
CA GLU A 97 -6.97 -5.70 13.06
C GLU A 97 -6.31 -5.68 11.68
N ILE A 98 -6.92 -5.01 10.70
CA ILE A 98 -6.39 -4.86 9.35
C ILE A 98 -5.30 -3.79 9.34
N ILE A 99 -5.57 -2.61 9.89
CA ILE A 99 -4.70 -1.43 9.67
C ILE A 99 -3.80 -1.05 10.84
N ASP A 100 -4.05 -1.52 12.05
CA ASP A 100 -3.22 -1.13 13.20
C ASP A 100 -1.77 -1.58 13.06
N GLN A 101 -0.88 -0.92 13.81
CA GLN A 101 0.54 -1.27 13.87
C GLN A 101 0.74 -2.72 14.32
N TRP A 102 1.76 -3.40 13.79
CA TRP A 102 2.13 -4.73 14.28
C TRP A 102 2.58 -4.64 15.75
N GLY A 103 1.97 -5.47 16.59
CA GLY A 103 2.27 -5.60 18.02
C GLY A 103 2.95 -6.91 18.38
N SER A 104 3.10 -7.13 19.69
CA SER A 104 3.68 -8.36 20.27
C SER A 104 2.71 -9.54 20.32
N THR A 105 1.41 -9.28 20.18
CA THR A 105 0.34 -10.28 20.29
C THR A 105 -0.55 -10.25 19.05
N VAL A 106 -1.23 -11.36 18.79
CA VAL A 106 -2.21 -11.45 17.69
C VAL A 106 -3.34 -10.44 17.94
N PRO A 107 -3.63 -9.53 16.99
CA PRO A 107 -4.78 -8.65 17.06
C PRO A 107 -6.08 -9.43 17.31
N ALA A 108 -6.83 -9.00 18.32
CA ALA A 108 -8.20 -9.45 18.49
C ALA A 108 -9.05 -8.91 17.34
N TYR A 109 -10.00 -9.72 16.87
CA TYR A 109 -11.00 -9.24 15.93
C TYR A 109 -11.79 -8.09 16.56
N ASN A 110 -11.93 -6.98 15.83
CA ASN A 110 -12.73 -5.85 16.24
C ASN A 110 -13.67 -5.45 15.10
N ALA A 111 -14.97 -5.65 15.30
CA ALA A 111 -15.96 -5.26 14.30
C ALA A 111 -16.03 -3.73 14.09
N GLY A 112 -15.52 -2.93 15.03
CA GLY A 112 -15.52 -1.47 14.97
C GLY A 112 -14.54 -0.90 13.98
N TYR A 113 -14.84 0.31 13.47
CA TYR A 113 -13.88 1.07 12.68
C TYR A 113 -12.74 1.60 13.53
N ALA A 114 -11.58 1.70 12.90
CA ALA A 114 -10.46 2.39 13.49
C ALA A 114 -10.80 3.87 13.74
N ASP A 115 -10.77 4.28 15.00
CA ASP A 115 -10.79 5.70 15.34
C ASP A 115 -9.55 6.36 14.75
N ARG A 116 -9.76 7.46 14.00
CA ARG A 116 -8.68 8.12 13.28
C ARG A 116 -7.66 8.75 14.23
N GLY A 117 -8.12 9.26 15.38
CA GLY A 117 -7.27 9.84 16.40
C GLY A 117 -6.37 8.80 17.07
N GLU A 118 -6.94 7.66 17.46
CA GLU A 118 -6.18 6.53 18.01
C GLU A 118 -5.18 5.97 16.99
N PHE A 119 -5.60 5.82 15.73
CA PHE A 119 -4.72 5.36 14.66
C PHE A 119 -3.55 6.32 14.41
N SER A 120 -3.81 7.62 14.35
CA SER A 120 -2.78 8.66 14.25
C SER A 120 -1.83 8.65 15.44
N ALA A 121 -2.35 8.50 16.67
CA ALA A 121 -1.53 8.38 17.88
C ALA A 121 -0.62 7.14 17.83
N SER A 122 -1.11 6.03 17.28
CA SER A 122 -0.33 4.80 17.08
C SER A 122 0.83 5.00 16.09
N ASN A 123 0.63 5.78 15.02
CA ASN A 123 1.71 6.15 14.10
C ASN A 123 2.75 7.04 14.80
N GLN A 124 2.30 8.06 15.55
CA GLN A 124 3.18 8.94 16.30
C GLN A 124 4.01 8.16 17.32
N LEU A 125 3.44 7.14 17.97
CA LEU A 125 4.17 6.29 18.91
C LEU A 125 5.37 5.61 18.24
N GLN A 126 5.25 5.14 16.99
CA GLN A 126 6.39 4.54 16.27
C GLN A 126 7.47 5.59 15.94
N LEU A 127 7.06 6.82 15.63
CA LEU A 127 7.97 7.95 15.43
C LEU A 127 8.71 8.33 16.72
N GLU A 128 8.03 8.36 17.86
CA GLU A 128 8.69 8.63 19.15
C GLU A 128 9.65 7.50 19.55
N ARG A 129 9.29 6.23 19.30
CA ARG A 129 10.18 5.08 19.56
C ARG A 129 11.47 5.15 18.75
N VAL A 130 11.40 5.49 17.47
CA VAL A 130 12.62 5.57 16.64
C VAL A 130 13.49 6.78 17.00
N LYS A 131 12.87 7.89 17.43
CA LYS A 131 13.59 9.04 18.00
C LYS A 131 14.33 8.66 19.29
N ALA A 132 13.69 7.88 20.16
CA ALA A 132 14.32 7.35 21.38
C ALA A 132 15.51 6.41 21.08
N LEU A 133 15.57 5.80 19.89
CA LEU A 133 16.71 5.04 19.39
C LEU A 133 17.80 5.92 18.72
N GLY A 134 17.64 7.23 18.74
CA GLY A 134 18.61 8.22 18.24
C GLY A 134 18.36 8.72 16.81
N ALA A 135 17.25 8.36 16.15
CA ALA A 135 16.93 8.93 14.84
C ALA A 135 16.57 10.42 14.97
N GLU A 136 17.00 11.20 13.98
CA GLU A 136 16.76 12.65 13.94
C GLU A 136 15.43 12.95 13.22
N HIS A 137 14.47 13.57 13.90
CA HIS A 137 13.23 14.05 13.26
C HIS A 137 13.38 15.51 12.82
N VAL A 138 13.11 15.77 11.54
CA VAL A 138 13.20 17.07 10.90
C VAL A 138 11.79 17.50 10.47
N PRO A 139 11.11 18.37 11.22
CA PRO A 139 9.72 18.77 10.97
C PRO A 139 9.62 19.82 9.85
N GLU A 140 10.05 19.45 8.64
CA GLU A 140 10.13 20.34 7.48
C GLU A 140 9.37 19.80 6.27
N GLN A 141 8.95 20.72 5.40
CA GLN A 141 8.48 20.37 4.05
C GLN A 141 9.68 20.08 3.14
N ILE A 142 9.46 19.25 2.13
CA ILE A 142 10.45 18.95 1.10
C ILE A 142 10.05 19.62 -0.20
N THR A 143 11.05 20.17 -0.88
CA THR A 143 10.88 20.87 -2.15
C THR A 143 11.46 20.09 -3.33
N GLY A 144 12.34 19.11 -3.09
CA GLY A 144 12.88 18.28 -4.14
C GLY A 144 13.85 17.19 -3.66
N ILE A 145 14.04 16.17 -4.48
CA ILE A 145 15.06 15.14 -4.32
C ILE A 145 15.84 15.03 -5.63
N SER A 146 17.16 14.96 -5.53
CA SER A 146 18.04 14.74 -6.69
C SER A 146 19.15 13.76 -6.35
N ARG A 147 19.67 13.07 -7.37
CA ARG A 147 20.86 12.21 -7.23
C ARG A 147 22.11 12.99 -7.63
N LEU A 148 23.06 13.07 -6.71
CA LEU A 148 24.36 13.72 -6.92
C LEU A 148 25.30 12.82 -7.73
N LYS A 149 26.35 13.41 -8.30
CA LYS A 149 27.37 12.70 -9.10
C LYS A 149 28.09 11.58 -8.32
N ASN A 150 28.21 11.72 -7.01
CA ASN A 150 28.81 10.72 -6.12
C ASN A 150 27.83 9.59 -5.75
N GLY A 151 26.61 9.58 -6.33
CA GLY A 151 25.60 8.56 -6.08
C GLY A 151 24.70 8.82 -4.86
N LEU A 152 25.01 9.81 -4.02
CA LEU A 152 24.16 10.19 -2.88
C LEU A 152 22.89 10.91 -3.33
N TYR A 153 21.84 10.84 -2.52
CA TYR A 153 20.62 11.61 -2.68
C TYR A 153 20.68 12.89 -1.87
N ARG A 154 20.37 14.01 -2.51
CA ARG A 154 20.17 15.30 -1.84
C ARG A 154 18.67 15.58 -1.74
N ILE A 155 18.18 15.74 -0.52
CA ILE A 155 16.81 16.15 -0.20
C ILE A 155 16.82 17.64 0.15
N SER A 156 16.13 18.46 -0.63
CA SER A 156 15.99 19.91 -0.41
C SER A 156 14.77 20.20 0.46
N LEU A 157 14.95 21.06 1.46
CA LEU A 157 13.92 21.43 2.44
C LEU A 157 13.30 22.80 2.13
N GLY A 158 12.10 23.04 2.65
CA GLY A 158 11.37 24.31 2.48
C GLY A 158 12.08 25.52 3.09
N ASN A 159 12.89 25.29 4.13
CA ASN A 159 13.69 26.33 4.79
C ASN A 159 15.01 26.65 4.05
N GLY A 160 15.26 26.07 2.87
CA GLY A 160 16.45 26.26 2.06
C GLY A 160 17.65 25.38 2.43
N GLN A 161 17.56 24.58 3.49
CA GLN A 161 18.57 23.59 3.84
C GLN A 161 18.46 22.33 2.96
N ALA A 162 19.46 21.46 3.04
CA ALA A 162 19.44 20.16 2.39
C ALA A 162 20.07 19.07 3.25
N ILE A 163 19.60 17.84 3.08
CA ILE A 163 20.14 16.64 3.72
C ILE A 163 20.68 15.71 2.63
N GLU A 164 21.86 15.15 2.85
CA GLU A 164 22.42 14.13 1.97
C GLU A 164 22.28 12.72 2.58
N SER A 165 21.90 11.74 1.76
CA SER A 165 21.61 10.39 2.21
C SER A 165 22.02 9.33 1.18
N ARG A 166 22.44 8.15 1.66
CA ARG A 166 22.72 6.98 0.80
C ARG A 166 21.43 6.32 0.33
N GLN A 167 20.50 6.11 1.25
CA GLN A 167 19.20 5.50 0.99
C GLN A 167 18.07 6.45 1.37
N VAL A 168 17.06 6.57 0.51
CA VAL A 168 15.86 7.37 0.76
C VAL A 168 14.63 6.49 0.66
N VAL A 169 13.75 6.58 1.65
CA VAL A 169 12.41 5.97 1.59
C VAL A 169 11.38 7.09 1.51
N LEU A 170 10.62 7.12 0.43
CA LEU A 170 9.61 8.12 0.13
C LEU A 170 8.21 7.55 0.41
N GLY A 171 7.64 7.94 1.55
CA GLY A 171 6.32 7.53 2.02
C GLY A 171 5.37 8.72 2.28
N MET A 172 5.50 9.82 1.52
CA MET A 172 4.66 11.03 1.68
C MET A 172 3.21 10.85 1.19
N GLY A 173 2.88 9.68 0.63
CA GLY A 173 1.60 9.45 -0.01
C GLY A 173 1.48 10.15 -1.37
N ALA A 174 0.28 10.09 -1.94
CA ALA A 174 0.02 10.59 -3.27
C ALA A 174 -0.38 12.08 -3.34
N GLY A 175 -0.25 12.80 -2.23
CA GLY A 175 -0.53 14.24 -2.16
C GLY A 175 -1.97 14.61 -1.77
N PRO A 176 -2.28 15.90 -1.83
CA PRO A 176 -3.62 16.42 -1.51
C PRO A 176 -4.66 15.98 -2.55
N HIS A 177 -5.93 16.14 -2.21
CA HIS A 177 -7.02 15.93 -3.16
C HIS A 177 -6.95 16.89 -4.35
N THR A 178 -7.33 16.42 -5.54
CA THR A 178 -7.37 17.25 -6.74
C THR A 178 -8.31 18.44 -6.53
N SER A 179 -7.83 19.67 -6.80
CA SER A 179 -8.63 20.88 -6.58
C SER A 179 -9.54 21.14 -7.77
N LEU A 180 -10.76 21.58 -7.47
CA LEU A 180 -11.63 22.19 -8.48
C LEU A 180 -11.48 23.71 -8.54
N LEU A 181 -11.07 24.33 -7.43
CA LEU A 181 -10.78 25.75 -7.35
C LEU A 181 -9.51 26.02 -8.18
N LYS A 182 -9.65 26.84 -9.22
CA LYS A 182 -8.56 27.17 -10.13
C LYS A 182 -7.82 28.37 -9.56
N THR A 183 -6.56 28.18 -9.21
CA THR A 183 -5.61 29.27 -9.07
C THR A 183 -4.97 29.55 -10.44
N ASP A 184 -4.41 30.74 -10.67
CA ASP A 184 -3.89 31.22 -11.98
C ASP A 184 -2.68 30.44 -12.54
N CYS A 185 -2.45 29.20 -12.11
CA CYS A 185 -1.36 28.34 -12.54
C CYS A 185 -1.79 27.27 -13.56
N THR A 186 -0.80 26.70 -14.25
CA THR A 186 -0.99 25.60 -15.20
C THR A 186 -1.61 24.39 -14.51
N GLN A 187 -2.74 23.91 -15.02
CA GLN A 187 -3.44 22.75 -14.46
C GLN A 187 -2.61 21.46 -14.53
N THR A 188 -2.67 20.65 -13.48
CA THR A 188 -2.08 19.30 -13.45
C THR A 188 -2.86 18.35 -14.37
N GLN A 189 -2.31 17.15 -14.62
CA GLN A 189 -3.03 16.13 -15.38
C GLN A 189 -4.28 15.62 -14.64
N ALA A 190 -4.23 15.53 -13.31
CA ALA A 190 -5.40 15.16 -12.50
C ALA A 190 -6.52 16.21 -12.64
N GLU A 191 -6.18 17.50 -12.54
CA GLU A 191 -7.15 18.59 -12.70
C GLU A 191 -7.74 18.65 -14.11
N LYS A 192 -6.94 18.38 -15.15
CA LYS A 192 -7.43 18.29 -16.54
C LYS A 192 -8.46 17.18 -16.73
N ARG A 193 -8.31 16.05 -16.03
CA ARG A 193 -9.29 14.94 -16.06
C ARG A 193 -10.64 15.33 -15.45
N LEU A 194 -10.67 16.36 -14.61
CA LEU A 194 -11.89 16.94 -14.03
C LEU A 194 -12.49 18.06 -14.90
N GLY A 195 -12.07 18.20 -16.16
CA GLY A 195 -12.58 19.24 -17.08
C GLY A 195 -14.07 19.14 -17.40
N ASN A 196 -14.72 18.05 -17.01
CA ASN A 196 -16.17 17.84 -17.03
C ASN A 196 -16.90 18.51 -15.84
N ILE A 197 -16.18 19.06 -14.86
CA ILE A 197 -16.72 19.80 -13.72
C ILE A 197 -16.33 21.27 -13.84
N ARG A 198 -17.33 22.17 -13.82
CA ARG A 198 -17.15 23.61 -14.03
C ARG A 198 -17.70 24.40 -12.85
N LEU A 199 -16.83 25.15 -12.20
CA LEU A 199 -17.19 26.12 -11.17
C LEU A 199 -17.33 27.52 -11.78
N HIS A 200 -18.47 28.15 -11.58
CA HIS A 200 -18.74 29.53 -12.02
C HIS A 200 -18.71 30.48 -10.84
N LYS A 201 -18.13 31.68 -11.00
CA LYS A 201 -18.04 32.70 -9.94
C LYS A 201 -17.39 32.15 -8.65
N GLN A 202 -16.17 31.61 -8.75
CA GLN A 202 -15.51 30.86 -7.67
C GLN A 202 -15.42 31.62 -6.34
N GLU A 203 -15.16 32.93 -6.36
CA GLU A 203 -15.13 33.76 -5.14
C GLU A 203 -16.46 33.70 -4.38
N ALA A 204 -17.59 33.70 -5.08
CA ALA A 204 -18.92 33.61 -4.47
C ALA A 204 -19.25 32.19 -3.94
N LEU A 205 -18.45 31.18 -4.30
CA LEU A 205 -18.61 29.78 -3.87
C LEU A 205 -17.71 29.41 -2.69
N GLN A 206 -16.85 30.33 -2.24
CA GLN A 206 -15.89 30.08 -1.17
C GLN A 206 -16.59 29.67 0.13
N GLY A 207 -16.09 28.61 0.78
CA GLY A 207 -16.69 28.03 2.00
C GLY A 207 -18.00 27.26 1.78
N LYS A 208 -18.46 27.12 0.53
CA LYS A 208 -19.61 26.28 0.14
C LYS A 208 -19.17 25.09 -0.73
N VAL A 209 -18.14 25.29 -1.52
CA VAL A 209 -17.43 24.25 -2.27
C VAL A 209 -16.14 23.93 -1.52
N MET A 210 -16.01 22.70 -1.03
CA MET A 210 -14.91 22.28 -0.15
C MET A 210 -14.32 20.95 -0.64
N ASP A 211 -13.01 20.75 -0.44
CA ASP A 211 -12.46 19.39 -0.54
C ASP A 211 -12.91 18.53 0.65
N LEU A 212 -12.67 17.22 0.55
CA LEU A 212 -12.97 16.26 1.62
C LEU A 212 -12.42 16.70 2.97
N ASP A 213 -11.13 17.04 3.04
CA ASP A 213 -10.43 17.30 4.30
C ASP A 213 -10.91 18.63 4.90
N GLU A 214 -11.16 19.65 4.07
CA GLU A 214 -11.79 20.90 4.48
C GLU A 214 -13.20 20.68 5.05
N PHE A 215 -14.02 19.87 4.38
CA PHE A 215 -15.35 19.52 4.86
C PHE A 215 -15.29 18.84 6.23
N MET A 216 -14.44 17.82 6.39
CA MET A 216 -14.32 17.10 7.67
C MET A 216 -13.93 18.05 8.80
N ARG A 217 -12.90 18.89 8.62
CA ARG A 217 -12.51 19.89 9.63
C ARG A 217 -13.61 20.92 9.90
N ALA A 218 -14.37 21.34 8.89
CA ALA A 218 -15.48 22.26 9.08
C ALA A 218 -16.61 21.63 9.91
N THR A 219 -16.89 20.34 9.70
CA THR A 219 -17.90 19.60 10.47
C THR A 219 -17.51 19.40 11.93
N ASP A 220 -16.22 19.36 12.26
CA ASP A 220 -15.78 19.26 13.65
C ASP A 220 -15.83 20.61 14.38
N ARG A 221 -15.52 21.70 13.67
CA ARG A 221 -15.52 23.04 14.25
C ARG A 221 -16.92 23.57 14.52
N THR A 222 -17.87 23.30 13.62
CA THR A 222 -19.24 23.82 13.68
C THR A 222 -20.25 22.79 13.17
N PRO A 223 -20.42 21.65 13.87
CA PRO A 223 -21.28 20.54 13.43
C PRO A 223 -22.75 20.97 13.21
N GLU A 224 -23.25 21.89 14.03
CA GLU A 224 -24.62 22.40 13.98
C GLU A 224 -24.98 23.09 12.66
N LYS A 225 -23.99 23.59 11.90
CA LYS A 225 -24.23 24.24 10.61
C LYS A 225 -24.70 23.29 9.51
N PHE A 226 -24.49 21.99 9.69
CA PHE A 226 -24.78 20.97 8.68
C PHE A 226 -26.12 20.26 8.90
N ALA A 227 -26.71 20.37 10.09
CA ALA A 227 -27.99 19.77 10.40
C ALA A 227 -29.10 20.29 9.48
N GLY A 228 -29.86 19.36 8.87
CA GLY A 228 -30.94 19.68 7.93
C GLY A 228 -30.50 20.24 6.57
N LYS A 229 -29.20 20.48 6.35
CA LYS A 229 -28.66 21.04 5.12
C LYS A 229 -28.57 20.01 4.00
N HIS A 230 -28.60 20.48 2.76
CA HIS A 230 -28.39 19.65 1.58
C HIS A 230 -26.89 19.63 1.25
N VAL A 231 -26.23 18.50 1.49
CA VAL A 231 -24.81 18.28 1.20
C VAL A 231 -24.68 17.36 0.00
N VAL A 232 -23.97 17.81 -1.02
CA VAL A 232 -23.64 16.99 -2.19
C VAL A 232 -22.21 16.52 -2.04
N VAL A 233 -21.99 15.21 -2.04
CA VAL A 233 -20.64 14.63 -2.00
C VAL A 233 -20.34 14.02 -3.36
N HIS A 234 -19.21 14.40 -3.97
CA HIS A 234 -18.81 13.90 -5.28
C HIS A 234 -17.49 13.14 -5.22
N GLY A 235 -17.55 11.85 -5.53
CA GLY A 235 -16.42 10.92 -5.52
C GLY A 235 -16.83 9.62 -4.85
N PRO A 236 -16.45 8.44 -5.39
CA PRO A 236 -16.89 7.16 -4.85
C PRO A 236 -16.18 6.85 -3.53
N ASN A 237 -15.09 6.08 -3.53
CA ASN A 237 -14.48 5.59 -2.29
C ASN A 237 -13.97 6.70 -1.35
N ALA A 238 -13.37 7.76 -1.89
CA ALA A 238 -12.91 8.88 -1.06
C ALA A 238 -14.09 9.69 -0.46
N GLY A 239 -15.30 9.58 -1.02
CA GLY A 239 -16.48 10.26 -0.50
C GLY A 239 -17.18 9.55 0.66
N ILE A 240 -16.82 8.29 0.96
CA ILE A 240 -17.49 7.48 2.00
C ILE A 240 -17.52 8.22 3.35
N ASP A 241 -16.37 8.72 3.80
CA ASP A 241 -16.23 9.40 5.09
C ASP A 241 -17.08 10.68 5.16
N ALA A 242 -17.11 11.47 4.08
CA ALA A 242 -17.92 12.69 4.01
C ALA A 242 -19.42 12.38 4.02
N VAL A 243 -19.84 11.31 3.34
CA VAL A 243 -21.26 10.88 3.32
C VAL A 243 -21.70 10.42 4.70
N GLU A 244 -20.90 9.57 5.35
CA GLU A 244 -21.18 9.08 6.69
C GLU A 244 -21.29 10.25 7.67
N ARG A 245 -20.30 11.15 7.66
CA ARG A 245 -20.24 12.33 8.53
C ARG A 245 -21.40 13.30 8.32
N ALA A 246 -21.71 13.62 7.06
CA ALA A 246 -22.82 14.51 6.74
C ALA A 246 -24.15 13.95 7.27
N LYS A 247 -24.40 12.66 7.07
CA LYS A 247 -25.63 12.00 7.56
C LYS A 247 -25.67 11.87 9.08
N GLU A 248 -24.54 11.60 9.73
CA GLU A 248 -24.42 11.57 11.19
C GLU A 248 -24.85 12.91 11.80
N LEU A 249 -24.50 14.02 11.15
CA LEU A 249 -24.88 15.38 11.55
C LEU A 249 -26.32 15.77 11.17
N GLY A 250 -27.10 14.85 10.59
CA GLY A 250 -28.49 15.10 10.20
C GLY A 250 -28.65 15.88 8.89
N ALA A 251 -27.61 15.94 8.04
CA ALA A 251 -27.74 16.49 6.69
C ALA A 251 -28.54 15.56 5.77
N LYS A 252 -29.09 16.12 4.70
CA LYS A 252 -29.61 15.38 3.54
C LYS A 252 -28.49 15.28 2.52
N VAL A 253 -28.22 14.07 2.04
CA VAL A 253 -27.05 13.80 1.20
C VAL A 253 -27.44 13.27 -0.17
N ASN A 254 -26.85 13.87 -1.21
CA ASN A 254 -26.81 13.30 -2.55
C ASN A 254 -25.37 12.91 -2.88
N TRP A 255 -25.17 11.67 -3.32
CA TRP A 255 -23.83 11.15 -3.58
C TRP A 255 -23.60 11.01 -5.08
N LEU A 256 -22.78 11.90 -5.64
CA LEU A 256 -22.44 11.90 -7.06
C LEU A 256 -21.28 10.95 -7.33
N ILE A 257 -21.46 10.10 -8.35
CA ILE A 257 -20.43 9.23 -8.92
C ILE A 257 -20.48 9.31 -10.44
N ARG A 258 -19.42 8.91 -11.14
CA ARG A 258 -19.47 8.80 -12.61
C ARG A 258 -19.98 7.42 -13.04
N SER A 259 -19.15 6.40 -12.86
CA SER A 259 -19.44 5.02 -13.26
C SER A 259 -19.09 4.00 -12.17
N THR A 260 -18.12 4.30 -11.32
CA THR A 260 -17.70 3.43 -10.22
C THR A 260 -18.57 3.67 -9.00
N LYS A 261 -19.27 2.63 -8.52
CA LYS A 261 -19.98 2.67 -7.25
C LYS A 261 -18.98 2.69 -6.08
N PRO A 262 -19.31 3.34 -4.95
CA PRO A 262 -18.51 3.20 -3.74
C PRO A 262 -18.46 1.71 -3.34
N VAL A 263 -17.28 1.25 -2.95
CA VAL A 263 -17.10 -0.10 -2.42
C VAL A 263 -17.21 -0.02 -0.90
N LEU A 264 -18.27 -0.62 -0.39
CA LEU A 264 -18.56 -0.72 1.03
C LEU A 264 -18.19 -2.15 1.44
N LEU A 265 -17.34 -2.27 2.46
CA LEU A 265 -16.77 -3.56 2.87
C LEU A 265 -17.82 -4.43 3.57
N ASP A 266 -17.90 -5.73 3.26
CA ASP A 266 -18.86 -6.62 3.92
C ASP A 266 -18.66 -6.63 5.45
N GLY A 267 -19.75 -6.55 6.21
CA GLY A 267 -19.70 -6.34 7.66
C GLY A 267 -19.45 -4.89 8.08
N HIS A 268 -19.52 -3.93 7.16
CA HIS A 268 -19.38 -2.50 7.44
C HIS A 268 -20.33 -2.01 8.56
N GLN A 269 -19.79 -1.33 9.56
CA GLN A 269 -20.57 -0.61 10.59
C GLN A 269 -21.01 0.80 10.16
N LEU A 270 -20.75 1.21 8.91
CA LEU A 270 -21.24 2.49 8.40
C LEU A 270 -22.76 2.49 8.51
N LYS A 271 -23.31 3.44 9.26
CA LYS A 271 -24.75 3.49 9.53
C LYS A 271 -25.48 4.15 8.37
N PHE A 272 -24.83 5.09 7.69
CA PHE A 272 -25.51 5.99 6.77
C PHE A 272 -25.03 5.88 5.33
N ALA A 273 -23.73 5.76 5.09
CA ALA A 273 -23.19 5.66 3.73
C ALA A 273 -23.75 4.47 2.92
N PRO A 274 -23.96 3.26 3.48
CA PRO A 274 -24.63 2.17 2.78
C PRO A 274 -26.06 2.49 2.37
N GLN A 275 -26.81 3.13 3.27
CA GLN A 275 -28.17 3.58 2.97
C GLN A 275 -28.17 4.62 1.85
N VAL A 276 -27.27 5.62 1.92
CA VAL A 276 -27.15 6.64 0.86
C VAL A 276 -26.72 6.03 -0.47
N ALA A 277 -25.84 5.02 -0.47
CA ALA A 277 -25.42 4.33 -1.69
C ALA A 277 -26.57 3.55 -2.36
N GLN A 278 -27.57 3.12 -1.59
CA GLN A 278 -28.79 2.48 -2.11
C GLN A 278 -29.81 3.52 -2.58
N ASP A 279 -30.03 4.56 -1.78
CA ASP A 279 -31.19 5.45 -1.93
C ASP A 279 -30.90 6.73 -2.72
N ASN A 280 -29.67 7.27 -2.64
CA ASN A 280 -29.35 8.64 -3.07
C ASN A 280 -28.04 8.72 -3.88
N LEU A 281 -27.72 7.67 -4.61
CA LEU A 281 -26.58 7.61 -5.52
C LEU A 281 -26.96 8.16 -6.91
N VAL A 282 -26.22 9.15 -7.40
CA VAL A 282 -26.53 9.85 -8.65
C VAL A 282 -25.35 9.74 -9.62
N CYS A 283 -25.58 9.13 -10.78
CA CYS A 283 -24.58 9.06 -11.84
C CYS A 283 -24.51 10.38 -12.62
N VAL A 284 -23.31 10.97 -12.67
CA VAL A 284 -23.04 12.26 -13.28
C VAL A 284 -21.86 12.15 -14.26
N ASP A 285 -22.03 12.67 -15.48
CA ASP A 285 -20.94 12.75 -16.47
C ASP A 285 -20.34 14.15 -16.56
N ALA A 286 -21.15 15.20 -16.65
CA ALA A 286 -20.70 16.59 -16.57
C ALA A 286 -21.49 17.35 -15.51
N LEU A 287 -20.85 18.35 -14.90
CA LEU A 287 -21.40 19.11 -13.77
C LEU A 287 -21.02 20.60 -13.87
N ASP A 288 -22.00 21.47 -13.86
CA ASP A 288 -21.86 22.92 -13.73
C ASP A 288 -22.38 23.35 -12.34
N ILE A 289 -21.55 24.07 -11.58
CA ILE A 289 -21.87 24.52 -10.22
C ILE A 289 -21.85 26.04 -10.20
N ARG A 290 -22.95 26.66 -9.76
CA ARG A 290 -23.14 28.11 -9.75
C ARG A 290 -23.76 28.58 -8.42
N PRO A 291 -23.57 29.85 -8.03
CA PRO A 291 -24.40 30.46 -7.00
C PRO A 291 -25.87 30.40 -7.42
N ASN A 292 -26.74 29.96 -6.51
CA ASN A 292 -28.18 29.95 -6.76
C ASN A 292 -28.70 31.41 -6.79
N PRO A 293 -29.44 31.82 -7.83
CA PRO A 293 -30.02 33.16 -7.88
C PRO A 293 -31.17 33.36 -6.88
N SER A 294 -31.73 32.30 -6.30
CA SER A 294 -32.80 32.39 -5.32
C SER A 294 -32.26 32.79 -3.93
N PRO A 295 -32.64 33.96 -3.38
CA PRO A 295 -32.15 34.43 -2.09
C PRO A 295 -32.66 33.60 -0.90
N ASP A 296 -33.81 32.94 -1.04
CA ASP A 296 -34.41 32.10 0.01
C ASP A 296 -34.09 30.59 -0.17
N GLY A 297 -33.37 30.24 -1.24
CA GLY A 297 -33.01 28.87 -1.59
C GLY A 297 -31.65 28.44 -1.05
N ALA A 298 -31.27 27.19 -1.34
CA ALA A 298 -29.93 26.71 -1.04
C ALA A 298 -28.90 27.47 -1.91
N PRO A 299 -27.75 27.89 -1.38
CA PRO A 299 -26.81 28.80 -2.05
C PRO A 299 -26.16 28.27 -3.33
N LEU A 300 -26.21 26.96 -3.57
CA LEU A 300 -25.63 26.34 -4.76
C LEU A 300 -26.72 25.77 -5.66
N GLN A 301 -26.53 25.93 -6.97
CA GLN A 301 -27.27 25.21 -7.99
C GLN A 301 -26.29 24.38 -8.82
N LEU A 302 -26.56 23.08 -8.90
CA LEU A 302 -25.78 22.08 -9.61
C LEU A 302 -26.57 21.60 -10.82
N SER A 303 -26.07 21.85 -12.02
CA SER A 303 -26.65 21.41 -13.28
C SER A 303 -25.80 20.28 -13.85
N TYR A 304 -26.37 19.11 -14.09
CA TYR A 304 -25.61 17.93 -14.46
C TYR A 304 -26.23 17.10 -15.59
N SER A 305 -25.37 16.40 -16.33
CA SER A 305 -25.74 15.37 -17.31
C SER A 305 -25.44 13.98 -16.79
N LYS A 306 -26.12 12.96 -17.34
CA LYS A 306 -25.90 11.55 -16.97
C LYS A 306 -24.97 10.88 -17.98
N PRO A 307 -24.20 9.86 -17.59
CA PRO A 307 -23.42 9.08 -18.55
C PRO A 307 -24.31 8.52 -19.67
N GLY A 308 -23.92 8.75 -20.92
CA GLY A 308 -24.65 8.26 -22.10
C GLY A 308 -25.92 9.03 -22.45
N SER A 309 -26.24 10.14 -21.76
CA SER A 309 -27.35 11.01 -22.18
C SER A 309 -26.98 11.80 -23.45
N ASP A 310 -27.98 12.09 -24.28
CA ASP A 310 -27.84 13.00 -25.42
C ASP A 310 -27.24 14.34 -24.94
N PRO A 311 -26.15 14.85 -25.56
CA PRO A 311 -25.60 16.17 -25.25
C PRO A 311 -26.60 17.34 -25.35
N GLN A 312 -27.71 17.16 -26.08
CA GLN A 312 -28.81 18.12 -26.19
C GLN A 312 -29.91 17.93 -25.14
N ALA A 313 -29.89 16.85 -24.37
CA ALA A 313 -30.89 16.60 -23.34
C ALA A 313 -30.83 17.69 -22.24
N PRO A 314 -31.98 18.11 -21.70
CA PRO A 314 -32.00 19.07 -20.61
C PRO A 314 -31.22 18.52 -19.40
N HIS A 315 -30.32 19.34 -18.87
CA HIS A 315 -29.56 19.00 -17.67
C HIS A 315 -30.50 18.84 -16.47
N SER A 316 -30.20 17.85 -15.63
CA SER A 316 -30.84 17.73 -14.32
C SER A 316 -30.31 18.81 -13.39
N VAL A 317 -31.14 19.31 -12.47
CA VAL A 317 -30.77 20.39 -11.55
C VAL A 317 -30.94 19.93 -10.11
N LEU A 318 -29.99 20.30 -9.25
CA LEU A 318 -30.00 20.03 -7.83
C LEU A 318 -29.52 21.26 -7.06
N ASP A 319 -30.30 21.68 -6.07
CA ASP A 319 -29.92 22.77 -5.18
C ASP A 319 -29.28 22.22 -3.90
N ALA A 320 -28.18 22.84 -3.46
CA ALA A 320 -27.38 22.39 -2.32
C ALA A 320 -26.88 23.53 -1.44
N ASP A 321 -26.70 23.25 -0.16
CA ASP A 321 -26.02 24.15 0.78
C ASP A 321 -24.51 24.03 0.67
N TYR A 322 -24.03 22.82 0.43
CA TYR A 322 -22.60 22.50 0.35
C TYR A 322 -22.34 21.49 -0.76
N TYR A 323 -21.18 21.62 -1.40
CA TYR A 323 -20.65 20.66 -2.35
C TYR A 323 -19.24 20.24 -1.91
N VAL A 324 -19.05 18.95 -1.72
CA VAL A 324 -17.80 18.34 -1.24
C VAL A 324 -17.21 17.53 -2.38
N TYR A 325 -16.00 17.88 -2.81
CA TYR A 325 -15.28 17.10 -3.83
C TYR A 325 -14.21 16.19 -3.21
N ALA A 326 -14.40 14.89 -3.42
CA ALA A 326 -13.53 13.81 -2.99
C ALA A 326 -13.00 13.03 -4.22
N LEU A 327 -12.39 13.75 -5.16
CA LEU A 327 -12.13 13.28 -6.54
C LEU A 327 -10.73 12.68 -6.77
N GLY A 328 -10.18 12.01 -5.75
CA GLY A 328 -8.85 11.40 -5.79
C GLY A 328 -7.72 12.37 -5.45
N GLN A 329 -6.49 11.85 -5.37
CA GLN A 329 -5.28 12.60 -5.02
C GLN A 329 -4.52 13.06 -6.27
N ASP A 330 -3.76 14.14 -6.12
CA ASP A 330 -2.93 14.70 -7.19
C ASP A 330 -1.44 14.50 -6.91
N ILE A 331 -0.85 13.54 -7.61
CA ILE A 331 0.57 13.15 -7.48
C ILE A 331 1.54 14.21 -8.00
N ASP A 332 1.06 15.25 -8.68
CA ASP A 332 1.90 16.31 -9.23
C ASP A 332 1.79 17.61 -8.40
N LYS A 333 0.96 17.66 -7.36
CA LYS A 333 0.84 18.84 -6.48
C LYS A 333 1.93 18.94 -5.42
N PRO A 334 2.30 20.16 -4.98
CA PRO A 334 3.18 20.35 -3.82
C PRO A 334 2.71 19.52 -2.62
N GLY A 335 3.66 18.91 -1.91
CA GLY A 335 3.38 17.98 -0.80
C GLY A 335 3.13 16.52 -1.23
N SER A 336 3.17 16.21 -2.52
CA SER A 336 3.09 14.84 -3.04
C SER A 336 4.47 14.26 -3.38
N SER A 337 4.55 12.92 -3.42
CA SER A 337 5.77 12.22 -3.84
C SER A 337 6.19 12.56 -5.28
N GLY A 338 5.24 12.69 -6.21
CA GLY A 338 5.57 12.92 -7.62
C GLY A 338 6.10 14.32 -7.91
N ALA A 339 5.66 15.33 -7.16
CA ALA A 339 6.10 16.72 -7.31
C ALA A 339 7.57 16.94 -6.94
N ILE A 340 8.16 16.10 -6.08
CA ILE A 340 9.53 16.29 -5.59
C ILE A 340 10.58 15.43 -6.30
N LEU A 341 10.17 14.48 -7.16
CA LEU A 341 11.09 13.50 -7.76
C LEU A 341 11.95 14.09 -8.89
N GLY A 342 11.48 15.13 -9.57
CA GLY A 342 12.16 15.67 -10.77
C GLY A 342 12.52 14.56 -11.77
N ASP A 343 13.76 14.58 -12.26
CA ASP A 343 14.27 13.60 -13.24
C ASP A 343 14.31 12.16 -12.72
N LEU A 344 14.32 11.93 -11.40
CA LEU A 344 14.31 10.58 -10.83
C LEU A 344 13.05 9.81 -11.21
N ARG A 345 11.96 10.50 -11.55
CA ARG A 345 10.71 9.89 -12.00
C ARG A 345 10.90 9.01 -13.24
N HIS A 346 11.84 9.36 -14.13
CA HIS A 346 12.14 8.59 -15.34
C HIS A 346 13.08 7.41 -15.09
N GLN A 347 13.65 7.32 -13.89
CA GLN A 347 14.56 6.27 -13.46
C GLN A 347 13.88 5.23 -12.58
N LEU A 348 12.55 5.30 -12.44
CA LEU A 348 11.80 4.36 -11.61
C LEU A 348 11.69 2.99 -12.28
N GLU A 349 11.75 1.96 -11.46
CA GLU A 349 11.47 0.56 -11.79
C GLU A 349 10.65 -0.07 -10.65
N PRO A 350 9.86 -1.11 -10.93
CA PRO A 350 9.07 -1.82 -9.91
C PRO A 350 9.94 -2.64 -8.95
N VAL A 351 9.48 -2.73 -7.70
CA VAL A 351 9.94 -3.74 -6.74
C VAL A 351 8.90 -4.86 -6.69
N TYR A 352 9.26 -6.03 -7.19
CA TYR A 352 8.38 -7.21 -7.24
C TYR A 352 8.37 -8.00 -5.93
N ASP A 353 7.34 -8.83 -5.75
CA ASP A 353 7.18 -9.75 -4.63
C ASP A 353 8.07 -11.00 -4.78
N TYR A 354 9.39 -10.80 -4.78
CA TYR A 354 10.33 -11.92 -4.97
C TYR A 354 10.27 -12.98 -3.89
N ASP A 355 9.86 -12.59 -2.69
CA ASP A 355 9.70 -13.50 -1.55
C ASP A 355 8.31 -14.16 -1.53
N GLN A 356 7.48 -13.93 -2.56
CA GLN A 356 6.20 -14.60 -2.80
C GLN A 356 5.21 -14.48 -1.62
N VAL A 357 5.27 -13.37 -0.91
CA VAL A 357 4.47 -13.11 0.30
C VAL A 357 3.00 -12.88 -0.05
N TYR A 358 2.72 -12.30 -1.22
CA TYR A 358 1.37 -12.02 -1.72
C TYR A 358 0.85 -13.11 -2.65
N GLY A 359 1.72 -13.66 -3.49
CA GLY A 359 1.33 -14.56 -4.56
C GLY A 359 2.36 -15.65 -4.79
N ASP A 360 1.94 -16.72 -5.45
CA ASP A 360 2.83 -17.78 -5.93
C ASP A 360 3.69 -17.35 -7.13
N GLN A 361 3.34 -16.24 -7.79
CA GLN A 361 4.05 -15.73 -8.95
C GLN A 361 4.64 -14.34 -8.64
N PRO A 362 5.97 -14.24 -8.41
CA PRO A 362 6.61 -13.02 -7.90
C PRO A 362 6.47 -11.82 -8.85
N PHE A 363 6.33 -12.06 -10.15
CA PHE A 363 6.18 -11.04 -11.18
C PHE A 363 4.78 -10.44 -11.29
N LYS A 364 3.76 -11.05 -10.65
CA LYS A 364 2.38 -10.55 -10.70
C LYS A 364 2.09 -9.46 -9.69
N THR A 365 2.93 -9.27 -8.67
CA THR A 365 2.70 -8.28 -7.63
C THR A 365 3.88 -7.32 -7.54
N VAL A 366 3.59 -6.02 -7.62
CA VAL A 366 4.57 -4.95 -7.40
C VAL A 366 4.29 -4.34 -6.04
N LEU A 367 5.26 -4.35 -5.12
CA LEU A 367 5.16 -3.90 -3.73
C LEU A 367 5.50 -2.41 -3.56
N GLY A 368 6.33 -1.87 -4.44
CA GLY A 368 6.80 -0.49 -4.42
C GLY A 368 7.52 -0.11 -5.71
N LEU A 369 8.04 1.11 -5.77
CA LEU A 369 8.89 1.57 -6.89
C LEU A 369 10.26 1.95 -6.35
N GLN A 370 11.32 1.74 -7.11
CA GLN A 370 12.66 2.19 -6.75
C GLN A 370 13.36 2.85 -7.92
N THR A 371 14.42 3.61 -7.66
CA THR A 371 15.34 4.04 -8.73
C THR A 371 16.18 2.87 -9.23
N ARG A 372 16.49 2.80 -10.53
CA ARG A 372 17.36 1.74 -11.09
C ARG A 372 18.69 1.63 -10.35
N GLY A 373 19.10 0.40 -10.06
CA GLY A 373 20.34 0.10 -9.33
C GLY A 373 20.27 0.31 -7.82
N SER A 374 19.06 0.49 -7.26
CA SER A 374 18.88 0.51 -5.81
C SER A 374 19.15 -0.86 -5.20
N ASN A 375 19.66 -0.85 -3.97
CA ASN A 375 19.97 -2.04 -3.19
C ASN A 375 19.75 -1.76 -1.69
N SER A 376 20.07 -2.73 -0.82
CA SER A 376 19.85 -2.60 0.63
C SER A 376 20.67 -1.51 1.35
N SER A 377 21.59 -0.84 0.63
CA SER A 377 22.51 0.17 1.18
C SER A 377 22.43 1.53 0.52
N SER A 378 21.83 1.62 -0.67
CA SER A 378 21.76 2.84 -1.44
C SER A 378 20.59 2.81 -2.41
N GLY A 379 19.97 3.94 -2.67
CA GLY A 379 18.86 4.04 -3.61
C GLY A 379 17.67 4.79 -3.04
N LEU A 380 16.68 5.06 -3.89
CA LEU A 380 15.40 5.63 -3.49
C LEU A 380 14.32 4.57 -3.64
N LEU A 381 13.53 4.35 -2.59
CA LEU A 381 12.36 3.47 -2.56
C LEU A 381 11.10 4.32 -2.32
N ILE A 382 10.05 4.13 -3.11
CA ILE A 382 8.73 4.75 -2.98
C ILE A 382 7.75 3.69 -2.50
N VAL A 383 6.99 4.03 -1.46
CA VAL A 383 6.04 3.13 -0.81
C VAL A 383 4.66 3.79 -0.63
N GLY A 384 3.65 2.97 -0.36
CA GLY A 384 2.30 3.43 -0.07
C GLY A 384 1.53 3.96 -1.29
N ALA A 385 0.54 4.82 -1.06
CA ALA A 385 -0.41 5.27 -2.08
C ALA A 385 0.24 5.96 -3.31
N ALA A 386 1.44 6.51 -3.17
CA ALA A 386 2.18 7.13 -4.28
C ALA A 386 2.52 6.11 -5.39
N VAL A 387 2.73 4.84 -5.04
CA VAL A 387 3.06 3.76 -5.98
C VAL A 387 1.97 3.64 -7.06
N ALA A 388 0.70 3.60 -6.65
CA ALA A 388 -0.44 3.46 -7.56
C ALA A 388 -0.55 4.64 -8.54
N GLN A 389 -0.26 5.87 -8.10
CA GLN A 389 -0.33 7.05 -8.98
C GLN A 389 0.85 7.17 -9.95
N LEU A 390 2.00 6.57 -9.62
CA LEU A 390 3.21 6.63 -10.46
C LEU A 390 3.33 5.44 -11.41
N ALA A 391 2.71 4.30 -11.09
CA ALA A 391 2.84 3.02 -11.79
C ALA A 391 2.57 3.06 -13.30
N ALA A 392 1.64 3.92 -13.75
CA ALA A 392 1.22 3.99 -15.15
C ALA A 392 2.35 4.35 -16.14
N ASN A 393 3.42 4.98 -15.64
CA ASN A 393 4.57 5.40 -16.45
C ASN A 393 5.83 4.57 -16.21
N VAL A 394 5.76 3.56 -15.34
CA VAL A 394 6.90 2.70 -15.01
C VAL A 394 6.82 1.42 -15.84
N GLN A 395 7.92 1.08 -16.52
CA GLN A 395 8.02 -0.14 -17.32
C GLN A 395 8.36 -1.35 -16.46
N HIS A 396 7.98 -2.55 -16.93
CA HIS A 396 8.38 -3.79 -16.30
C HIS A 396 9.89 -4.02 -16.39
N SER A 397 10.50 -4.46 -15.29
CA SER A 397 11.91 -4.87 -15.23
C SER A 397 12.12 -6.29 -14.68
N TYR A 398 11.05 -7.08 -14.48
CA TYR A 398 11.17 -8.39 -13.85
C TYR A 398 12.06 -9.34 -14.65
N GLN A 399 11.87 -9.39 -15.97
CA GLN A 399 12.60 -10.32 -16.83
C GLN A 399 14.09 -10.04 -16.82
N ASP A 400 14.50 -8.77 -16.81
CA ASP A 400 15.90 -8.36 -16.69
C ASP A 400 16.49 -8.85 -15.35
N HIS A 401 15.80 -8.57 -14.24
CA HIS A 401 16.23 -9.03 -12.91
C HIS A 401 16.23 -10.56 -12.76
N ALA A 402 15.30 -11.25 -13.42
CA ALA A 402 15.24 -12.71 -13.42
C ALA A 402 16.40 -13.30 -14.24
N ALA A 403 16.73 -12.71 -15.40
CA ALA A 403 17.91 -13.08 -16.18
C ALA A 403 19.20 -12.89 -15.36
N ASP A 404 19.38 -11.73 -14.70
CA ASP A 404 20.55 -11.48 -13.86
C ASP A 404 20.71 -12.52 -12.75
N ARG A 405 19.60 -12.93 -12.11
CA ARG A 405 19.64 -13.98 -11.07
C ARG A 405 19.97 -15.36 -11.62
N ILE A 406 19.48 -15.69 -12.83
CA ILE A 406 19.89 -16.91 -13.54
C ILE A 406 21.39 -16.88 -13.78
N LEU A 407 21.92 -15.78 -14.31
CA LEU A 407 23.36 -15.62 -14.60
C LEU A 407 24.21 -15.72 -13.32
N GLN A 408 23.82 -15.05 -12.23
CA GLN A 408 24.50 -15.16 -10.93
C GLN A 408 24.45 -16.58 -10.35
N GLN A 409 23.36 -17.32 -10.56
CA GLN A 409 23.24 -18.70 -10.10
C GLN A 409 24.12 -19.64 -10.95
N LEU A 410 24.27 -19.35 -12.24
CA LEU A 410 25.16 -20.08 -13.15
C LEU A 410 26.64 -19.91 -12.80
N GLU A 411 27.07 -18.81 -12.18
CA GLU A 411 28.43 -18.67 -11.65
C GLU A 411 28.79 -19.74 -10.61
N LYS A 412 27.79 -20.30 -9.92
CA LYS A 412 27.94 -21.40 -8.95
C LYS A 412 27.84 -22.79 -9.59
N LEU A 413 27.41 -22.84 -10.85
CA LEU A 413 27.22 -24.04 -11.65
C LEU A 413 27.98 -23.92 -13.00
N PRO A 414 29.28 -23.57 -13.00
CA PRO A 414 30.01 -23.29 -14.22
C PRO A 414 30.24 -24.56 -15.05
N GLY A 415 30.33 -24.39 -16.38
CA GLY A 415 30.57 -25.45 -17.36
C GLY A 415 29.83 -25.19 -18.67
N GLU A 416 30.12 -25.98 -19.70
CA GLU A 416 29.53 -25.82 -21.06
C GLU A 416 28.00 -25.73 -21.03
N ALA A 417 27.34 -26.51 -20.17
CA ALA A 417 25.89 -26.49 -20.03
C ALA A 417 25.36 -25.14 -19.50
N GLY A 418 26.09 -24.50 -18.58
CA GLY A 418 25.76 -23.19 -18.03
C GLY A 418 26.07 -22.04 -18.98
N GLU A 419 27.17 -22.12 -19.73
CA GLU A 419 27.50 -21.16 -20.79
C GLU A 419 26.44 -21.14 -21.89
N GLU A 420 25.98 -22.33 -22.31
CA GLU A 420 24.93 -22.46 -23.31
C GLU A 420 23.58 -21.93 -22.80
N LEU A 421 23.21 -22.22 -21.54
CA LEU A 421 21.99 -21.66 -20.95
C LEU A 421 22.07 -20.13 -20.86
N SER A 422 23.21 -19.57 -20.45
CA SER A 422 23.47 -18.12 -20.43
C SER A 422 23.28 -17.52 -21.82
N ARG A 423 23.85 -18.14 -22.86
CA ARG A 423 23.69 -17.70 -24.25
C ARG A 423 22.22 -17.71 -24.70
N LEU A 424 21.48 -18.78 -24.40
CA LEU A 424 20.06 -18.89 -24.75
C LEU A 424 19.21 -17.79 -24.10
N ILE A 425 19.45 -17.49 -22.82
CA ILE A 425 18.75 -16.41 -22.09
C ILE A 425 19.09 -15.05 -22.70
N MET A 426 20.37 -14.75 -22.93
CA MET A 426 20.82 -13.47 -23.48
C MET A 426 20.36 -13.22 -24.92
N GLN A 427 20.16 -14.28 -25.71
CA GLN A 427 19.63 -14.20 -27.07
C GLN A 427 18.10 -14.17 -27.12
N GLY A 428 17.42 -14.27 -25.98
CA GLY A 428 15.95 -14.31 -25.93
C GLY A 428 15.37 -15.56 -26.60
N ALA A 429 16.06 -16.71 -26.50
CA ALA A 429 15.64 -17.95 -27.15
C ALA A 429 14.23 -18.43 -26.70
N GLU A 430 13.57 -19.21 -27.56
CA GLU A 430 12.23 -19.74 -27.29
C GLU A 430 12.19 -20.65 -26.06
N SER A 431 11.05 -20.67 -25.35
CA SER A 431 10.90 -21.40 -24.07
C SER A 431 11.31 -22.88 -24.17
N PRO A 432 10.94 -23.63 -25.24
CA PRO A 432 11.34 -25.03 -25.37
C PRO A 432 12.86 -25.24 -25.41
N ALA A 433 13.62 -24.34 -26.02
CA ALA A 433 15.07 -24.47 -26.10
C ALA A 433 15.74 -24.29 -24.73
N ILE A 434 15.27 -23.29 -23.97
CA ILE A 434 15.74 -23.03 -22.60
C ILE A 434 15.39 -24.20 -21.67
N THR A 435 14.16 -24.71 -21.75
CA THR A 435 13.71 -25.86 -20.94
C THR A 435 14.49 -27.13 -21.28
N ALA A 436 14.72 -27.41 -22.58
CA ALA A 436 15.49 -28.58 -23.00
C ALA A 436 16.93 -28.53 -22.47
N GLN A 437 17.57 -27.35 -22.52
CA GLN A 437 18.92 -27.17 -21.98
C GLN A 437 18.98 -27.40 -20.46
N LEU A 438 17.98 -26.92 -19.72
CA LEU A 438 17.89 -27.15 -18.27
C LEU A 438 17.67 -28.64 -17.93
N GLN A 439 16.83 -29.34 -18.70
CA GLN A 439 16.54 -30.77 -18.50
C GLN A 439 17.72 -31.70 -18.87
N ALA A 440 18.61 -31.26 -19.75
CA ALA A 440 19.80 -32.00 -20.12
C ALA A 440 20.87 -32.03 -19.00
N TRP A 441 20.69 -31.26 -17.93
CA TRP A 441 21.65 -31.19 -16.82
C TRP A 441 21.60 -32.47 -15.97
N PRO A 442 22.71 -33.20 -15.77
CA PRO A 442 22.72 -34.42 -14.98
C PRO A 442 22.37 -34.18 -13.50
N ALA A 443 21.47 -34.99 -12.95
CA ALA A 443 20.92 -34.88 -11.59
C ALA A 443 21.89 -35.21 -10.42
N GLN A 444 23.21 -35.08 -10.59
CA GLN A 444 24.19 -35.56 -9.61
C GLN A 444 24.29 -34.70 -8.33
N THR A 445 24.50 -35.41 -7.22
CA THR A 445 24.10 -35.09 -5.83
C THR A 445 24.86 -33.97 -5.12
N ALA A 446 25.95 -33.44 -5.67
CA ALA A 446 26.71 -32.35 -5.03
C ALA A 446 26.08 -30.96 -5.26
N HIS A 447 25.31 -30.78 -6.33
CA HIS A 447 24.76 -29.48 -6.74
C HIS A 447 23.22 -29.47 -6.86
N ALA A 448 22.55 -30.50 -6.37
CA ALA A 448 21.10 -30.67 -6.51
C ALA A 448 20.31 -29.44 -6.00
N SER A 449 20.71 -28.84 -4.88
CA SER A 449 20.06 -27.63 -4.35
C SER A 449 20.27 -26.41 -5.24
N ALA A 450 21.49 -26.20 -5.75
CA ALA A 450 21.80 -25.10 -6.65
C ALA A 450 21.10 -25.24 -8.00
N LEU A 451 20.97 -26.47 -8.52
CA LEU A 451 20.23 -26.78 -9.74
C LEU A 451 18.72 -26.58 -9.55
N GLN A 452 18.18 -26.94 -8.37
CA GLN A 452 16.78 -26.66 -8.05
C GLN A 452 16.49 -25.15 -8.02
N VAL A 453 17.37 -24.36 -7.40
CA VAL A 453 17.26 -22.90 -7.38
C VAL A 453 17.32 -22.32 -8.80
N LEU A 454 18.26 -22.80 -9.62
CA LEU A 454 18.35 -22.41 -11.03
C LEU A 454 17.07 -22.75 -11.79
N SER A 455 16.55 -23.96 -11.61
CA SER A 455 15.30 -24.41 -12.24
C SER A 455 14.12 -23.53 -11.86
N ASN A 456 14.00 -23.14 -10.59
CA ASN A 456 12.97 -22.23 -10.14
C ASN A 456 13.11 -20.85 -10.79
N HIS A 457 14.32 -20.29 -10.84
CA HIS A 457 14.57 -19.00 -11.50
C HIS A 457 14.26 -19.03 -13.01
N VAL A 458 14.61 -20.10 -13.72
CA VAL A 458 14.27 -20.28 -15.14
C VAL A 458 12.77 -20.42 -15.32
N SER A 459 12.09 -21.19 -14.47
CA SER A 459 10.63 -21.33 -14.50
C SER A 459 9.93 -19.97 -14.34
N ASP A 460 10.35 -19.18 -13.35
CA ASP A 460 9.79 -17.84 -13.12
C ASP A 460 10.07 -16.88 -14.28
N TYR A 461 11.27 -16.93 -14.87
CA TYR A 461 11.64 -16.13 -16.03
C TYR A 461 10.73 -16.42 -17.24
N LEU A 462 10.51 -17.71 -17.54
CA LEU A 462 9.66 -18.13 -18.66
C LEU A 462 8.19 -17.80 -18.41
N ALA A 463 7.69 -18.04 -17.20
CA ALA A 463 6.32 -17.71 -16.81
C ALA A 463 6.06 -16.19 -16.86
N ALA A 464 7.02 -15.39 -16.41
CA ALA A 464 6.95 -13.93 -16.50
C ALA A 464 6.92 -13.45 -17.96
N ARG A 465 7.73 -14.04 -18.83
CA ARG A 465 7.75 -13.71 -20.26
C ARG A 465 6.39 -13.91 -20.91
N GLU A 466 5.78 -15.07 -20.69
CA GLU A 466 4.45 -15.37 -21.21
C GLU A 466 3.40 -14.40 -20.64
N TYR A 467 3.43 -14.17 -19.33
CA TYR A 467 2.50 -13.25 -18.66
C TYR A 467 2.57 -11.83 -19.24
N PHE A 468 3.75 -11.23 -19.35
CA PHE A 468 3.87 -9.86 -19.88
C PHE A 468 3.56 -9.76 -21.37
N GLN A 469 3.85 -10.82 -22.15
CA GLN A 469 3.39 -10.89 -23.54
C GLN A 469 1.86 -10.87 -23.62
N GLN A 470 1.16 -11.64 -22.79
CA GLN A 470 -0.30 -11.60 -22.72
C GLN A 470 -0.82 -10.22 -22.29
N GLN A 471 -0.23 -9.60 -21.26
CA GLN A 471 -0.65 -8.27 -20.79
C GLN A 471 -0.47 -7.18 -21.85
N SER A 472 0.61 -7.25 -22.65
CA SER A 472 0.88 -6.28 -23.73
C SER A 472 -0.24 -6.22 -24.79
N THR A 473 -1.05 -7.28 -24.91
CA THR A 473 -2.18 -7.34 -25.85
C THR A 473 -3.47 -6.76 -25.27
N LYS A 474 -3.57 -6.54 -23.95
CA LYS A 474 -4.78 -6.02 -23.31
C LYS A 474 -4.85 -4.51 -23.46
N LYS A 475 -5.99 -4.01 -23.96
CA LYS A 475 -6.25 -2.57 -24.05
C LYS A 475 -6.49 -1.99 -22.65
N GLY A 476 -5.78 -0.91 -22.32
CA GLY A 476 -6.15 0.00 -21.21
C GLY A 476 -5.20 0.03 -20.01
N VAL A 477 -4.46 -1.05 -19.73
CA VAL A 477 -3.47 -1.07 -18.64
C VAL A 477 -2.10 -0.67 -19.21
N ARG A 478 -1.45 0.33 -18.62
CA ARG A 478 -0.11 0.79 -19.00
C ARG A 478 0.84 0.67 -17.83
N GLY A 479 2.11 0.41 -18.15
CA GLY A 479 3.14 0.22 -17.13
C GLY A 479 2.76 -0.91 -16.17
N VAL A 480 3.13 -0.75 -14.90
CA VAL A 480 2.97 -1.78 -13.85
C VAL A 480 1.66 -1.66 -13.05
N VAL A 481 0.65 -0.93 -13.56
CA VAL A 481 -0.59 -0.63 -12.81
C VAL A 481 -1.32 -1.90 -12.39
N GLY A 482 -1.47 -2.87 -13.29
CA GLY A 482 -2.20 -4.10 -12.99
C GLY A 482 -1.53 -4.91 -11.87
N GLU A 483 -0.20 -4.93 -11.84
CA GLU A 483 0.58 -5.65 -10.83
C GLU A 483 0.59 -4.93 -9.47
N VAL A 484 0.39 -3.61 -9.46
CA VAL A 484 0.14 -2.86 -8.22
C VAL A 484 -1.28 -3.12 -7.71
N GLU A 485 -2.28 -3.17 -8.59
CA GLU A 485 -3.66 -3.52 -8.23
C GLU A 485 -3.80 -4.97 -7.74
N ASN A 486 -2.93 -5.88 -8.21
CA ASN A 486 -2.88 -7.26 -7.71
C ASN A 486 -2.56 -7.34 -6.20
N GLN A 487 -1.94 -6.32 -5.60
CA GLN A 487 -1.79 -6.27 -4.14
C GLN A 487 -3.16 -6.32 -3.43
N VAL A 488 -4.20 -5.68 -4.01
CA VAL A 488 -5.56 -5.68 -3.44
C VAL A 488 -6.20 -7.05 -3.63
N SER A 489 -6.18 -7.54 -4.88
CA SER A 489 -6.80 -8.82 -5.27
C SER A 489 -6.20 -10.01 -4.51
N ASN A 490 -4.91 -9.93 -4.14
CA ASN A 490 -4.16 -11.02 -3.53
C ASN A 490 -3.88 -10.82 -2.04
N GLN A 491 -4.36 -9.77 -1.36
CA GLN A 491 -4.03 -9.57 0.05
C GLN A 491 -5.23 -9.54 0.97
N VAL A 492 -6.33 -8.88 0.62
CA VAL A 492 -7.42 -8.61 1.58
C VAL A 492 -8.75 -8.47 0.84
N PRO A 493 -9.60 -9.51 0.75
CA PRO A 493 -10.92 -9.41 0.12
C PRO A 493 -11.84 -8.38 0.79
N SER A 494 -11.56 -8.02 2.05
CA SER A 494 -12.20 -6.91 2.74
C SER A 494 -11.55 -5.53 2.50
N VAL A 495 -10.62 -5.36 1.54
CA VAL A 495 -10.06 -4.05 1.19
C VAL A 495 -10.33 -3.71 -0.28
N VAL A 496 -10.69 -2.46 -0.49
CA VAL A 496 -11.29 -1.87 -1.69
C VAL A 496 -10.34 -1.87 -2.91
N VAL A 497 -10.92 -1.80 -4.13
CA VAL A 497 -10.41 -1.66 -5.53
C VAL A 497 -9.11 -0.85 -5.84
N SER A 498 -8.31 -0.41 -4.87
CA SER A 498 -6.99 0.22 -5.04
C SER A 498 -6.14 0.02 -3.78
N PRO A 499 -4.80 0.02 -3.80
CA PRO A 499 -4.00 -0.17 -2.58
C PRO A 499 -4.39 0.83 -1.46
N GLN A 500 -5.05 0.34 -0.40
CA GLN A 500 -5.42 1.12 0.79
C GLN A 500 -4.52 0.74 1.98
N LEU A 501 -4.83 1.23 3.19
CA LEU A 501 -3.97 1.08 4.36
C LEU A 501 -3.58 -0.37 4.67
N GLY A 502 -4.51 -1.33 4.57
CA GLY A 502 -4.19 -2.75 4.75
C GLY A 502 -3.18 -3.26 3.73
N THR A 503 -3.31 -2.80 2.47
CA THR A 503 -2.38 -3.12 1.41
C THR A 503 -0.99 -2.51 1.62
N VAL A 504 -0.98 -1.24 2.01
CA VAL A 504 0.24 -0.51 2.35
C VAL A 504 0.98 -1.15 3.52
N LYS A 505 0.26 -1.61 4.54
CA LYS A 505 0.80 -2.35 5.68
C LYS A 505 1.49 -3.64 5.23
N GLY A 506 0.80 -4.52 4.49
CA GLY A 506 1.42 -5.76 4.00
C GLY A 506 2.62 -5.50 3.10
N SER A 507 2.57 -4.47 2.27
CA SER A 507 3.66 -4.18 1.31
C SER A 507 4.87 -3.64 2.05
N ALA A 508 4.65 -2.83 3.09
CA ALA A 508 5.69 -2.40 4.00
C ALA A 508 6.34 -3.60 4.71
N ALA A 509 5.56 -4.58 5.18
CA ALA A 509 6.10 -5.80 5.77
C ALA A 509 6.92 -6.62 4.76
N ALA A 510 6.37 -6.89 3.58
CA ALA A 510 7.07 -7.66 2.54
C ALA A 510 8.36 -6.96 2.07
N LEU A 511 8.33 -5.63 1.87
CA LEU A 511 9.53 -4.88 1.48
C LEU A 511 10.62 -4.93 2.55
N SER A 512 10.25 -4.81 3.82
CA SER A 512 11.17 -4.77 4.96
C SER A 512 11.54 -6.14 5.51
N GLY A 513 10.92 -7.22 5.05
CA GLY A 513 11.09 -8.57 5.61
C GLY A 513 10.57 -8.68 7.05
N LEU A 514 9.59 -7.85 7.45
CA LEU A 514 9.02 -7.88 8.79
C LEU A 514 8.25 -9.19 9.02
N ILE A 515 8.60 -9.87 10.09
CA ILE A 515 7.80 -10.93 10.70
C ILE A 515 7.32 -10.38 12.05
N PRO A 516 6.00 -10.24 12.29
CA PRO A 516 5.51 -9.76 13.58
C PRO A 516 5.97 -10.67 14.71
N ALA A 517 6.21 -10.09 15.90
CA ALA A 517 6.67 -10.85 17.05
C ALA A 517 5.73 -12.02 17.43
N TYR A 518 4.42 -11.88 17.27
CA TYR A 518 3.50 -13.00 17.51
C TYR A 518 3.70 -14.15 16.52
N VAL A 519 4.02 -13.87 15.25
CA VAL A 519 4.35 -14.90 14.26
C VAL A 519 5.66 -15.58 14.63
N ALA A 520 6.69 -14.79 14.97
CA ALA A 520 7.97 -15.32 15.44
C ALA A 520 7.85 -16.15 16.73
N ASN A 521 6.83 -15.90 17.55
CA ASN A 521 6.50 -16.67 18.76
C ASN A 521 5.60 -17.89 18.47
N GLY A 522 5.34 -18.19 17.20
CA GLY A 522 4.61 -19.38 16.79
C GLY A 522 3.08 -19.20 16.68
N GLU A 523 2.57 -17.97 16.65
CA GLU A 523 1.13 -17.69 16.49
C GLU A 523 0.78 -17.17 15.08
N ASN A 524 -0.26 -17.72 14.45
CA ASN A 524 -0.84 -17.13 13.24
C ASN A 524 -2.07 -16.30 13.55
N ASN A 525 -2.16 -15.14 12.89
CA ASN A 525 -3.34 -14.33 12.95
C ASN A 525 -4.41 -14.82 11.94
N TYR A 526 -5.29 -15.72 12.37
CA TYR A 526 -6.46 -16.09 11.58
C TYR A 526 -7.70 -15.18 11.82
N THR A 527 -7.55 -14.07 12.56
CA THR A 527 -8.61 -13.04 12.70
C THR A 527 -8.56 -12.00 11.59
N THR A 528 -7.43 -11.85 10.89
CA THR A 528 -7.27 -10.93 9.76
C THR A 528 -7.25 -11.69 8.44
N ASP A 529 -7.74 -11.07 7.39
CA ASP A 529 -7.68 -11.58 6.03
C ASP A 529 -6.38 -11.16 5.34
N ASP A 530 -5.41 -10.63 6.10
CA ASP A 530 -4.07 -10.29 5.64
C ASP A 530 -3.27 -11.56 5.33
N ARG A 531 -3.23 -11.90 4.04
CA ARG A 531 -2.55 -13.07 3.49
C ARG A 531 -1.05 -13.09 3.79
N THR A 532 -0.43 -11.92 3.87
CA THR A 532 1.00 -11.72 4.17
C THR A 532 1.39 -12.43 5.47
N MET A 533 0.60 -12.22 6.52
CA MET A 533 0.90 -12.70 7.87
C MET A 533 0.59 -14.19 8.02
N LEU A 534 -0.51 -14.64 7.40
CA LEU A 534 -0.86 -16.06 7.34
C LEU A 534 0.21 -16.85 6.59
N ARG A 535 0.69 -16.33 5.45
CA ARG A 535 1.71 -16.99 4.65
C ARG A 535 3.05 -17.05 5.37
N ALA A 536 3.51 -15.94 5.95
CA ALA A 536 4.76 -15.90 6.71
C ALA A 536 4.77 -16.95 7.82
N GLY A 537 3.71 -17.01 8.62
CA GLY A 537 3.63 -17.99 9.72
C GLY A 537 3.25 -19.41 9.31
N ILE A 538 2.78 -19.64 8.07
CA ILE A 538 2.73 -21.00 7.50
C ILE A 538 4.13 -21.45 7.10
N ALA A 539 4.86 -20.61 6.37
CA ALA A 539 6.21 -20.93 5.91
C ALA A 539 7.20 -21.18 7.06
N ASP A 540 7.06 -20.43 8.16
CA ASP A 540 7.90 -20.59 9.36
C ASP A 540 7.62 -21.89 10.13
N ARG A 541 6.33 -22.28 10.24
CA ARG A 541 5.91 -23.40 11.12
C ARG A 541 5.69 -24.73 10.40
N TYR A 542 5.39 -24.70 9.11
CA TYR A 542 5.02 -25.87 8.31
C TYR A 542 5.86 -25.92 7.02
N PRO A 543 7.17 -26.23 7.14
CA PRO A 543 8.14 -26.09 6.05
C PRO A 543 7.92 -27.05 4.87
N ASN A 544 7.11 -28.10 5.05
CA ASN A 544 6.80 -29.06 3.98
C ASN A 544 5.56 -28.65 3.16
N ILE A 545 4.86 -27.57 3.55
CA ILE A 545 3.73 -27.04 2.79
C ILE A 545 4.25 -26.15 1.66
N ASP A 546 4.08 -26.61 0.42
CA ASP A 546 4.41 -25.82 -0.76
C ASP A 546 3.51 -24.57 -0.92
N ASN A 547 3.96 -23.60 -1.72
CA ASN A 547 3.25 -22.33 -1.96
C ASN A 547 1.81 -22.51 -2.48
N ALA A 548 1.56 -23.55 -3.28
CA ALA A 548 0.23 -23.80 -3.85
C ALA A 548 -0.74 -24.34 -2.78
N ARG A 549 -0.27 -25.22 -1.90
CA ARG A 549 -1.03 -25.72 -0.74
C ARG A 549 -1.30 -24.60 0.26
N ALA A 550 -0.28 -23.80 0.59
CA ALA A 550 -0.42 -22.65 1.47
C ALA A 550 -1.43 -21.63 0.90
N GLY A 551 -1.34 -21.32 -0.41
CA GLY A 551 -2.28 -20.44 -1.10
C GLY A 551 -3.73 -20.92 -0.98
N ARG A 552 -4.00 -22.20 -1.29
CA ARG A 552 -5.34 -22.78 -1.17
C ARG A 552 -5.90 -22.71 0.25
N PHE A 553 -5.08 -23.03 1.26
CA PHE A 553 -5.50 -22.92 2.66
C PHE A 553 -5.91 -21.48 3.00
N ILE A 554 -5.08 -20.51 2.64
CA ILE A 554 -5.34 -19.09 2.91
C ILE A 554 -6.61 -18.62 2.18
N ASP A 555 -6.77 -18.97 0.90
CA ASP A 555 -7.98 -18.67 0.12
C ASP A 555 -9.23 -19.20 0.81
N GLU A 556 -9.18 -20.44 1.29
CA GLU A 556 -10.33 -21.08 1.93
C GLU A 556 -10.64 -20.46 3.30
N VAL A 557 -9.63 -20.18 4.15
CA VAL A 557 -9.80 -19.46 5.43
C VAL A 557 -10.51 -18.12 5.21
N ILE A 558 -10.07 -17.36 4.20
CA ILE A 558 -10.63 -16.05 3.92
C ILE A 558 -12.05 -16.18 3.36
N ASN A 559 -12.26 -17.04 2.36
CA ASN A 559 -13.59 -17.23 1.75
C ASN A 559 -14.63 -17.66 2.78
N LEU A 560 -14.28 -18.56 3.69
CA LEU A 560 -15.21 -19.04 4.72
C LEU A 560 -15.63 -17.96 5.70
N ARG A 561 -14.75 -17.00 6.01
CA ARG A 561 -15.03 -15.88 6.91
C ARG A 561 -16.14 -14.97 6.39
N HIS A 562 -16.21 -14.77 5.08
CA HIS A 562 -17.19 -13.89 4.45
C HIS A 562 -18.58 -14.54 4.31
N LEU A 563 -18.71 -15.82 4.69
CA LEU A 563 -20.00 -16.51 4.66
C LEU A 563 -20.80 -16.22 5.93
N GLY A 564 -22.01 -15.71 5.78
CA GLY A 564 -23.01 -15.76 6.84
C GLY A 564 -23.35 -17.20 7.21
N SER A 565 -23.95 -17.41 8.39
CA SER A 565 -24.21 -18.75 8.93
C SER A 565 -24.92 -19.70 7.96
N ASP A 566 -25.95 -19.23 7.27
CA ASP A 566 -26.69 -20.05 6.31
C ASP A 566 -25.86 -20.43 5.09
N ALA A 567 -25.08 -19.48 4.56
CA ALA A 567 -24.20 -19.70 3.41
C ALA A 567 -23.05 -20.65 3.76
N PHE A 568 -22.50 -20.53 4.97
CA PHE A 568 -21.50 -21.45 5.50
C PHE A 568 -22.06 -22.88 5.64
N ILE A 569 -23.23 -23.03 6.27
CA ILE A 569 -23.89 -24.34 6.41
C ILE A 569 -24.19 -24.94 5.03
N ALA A 570 -24.65 -24.15 4.08
CA ALA A 570 -24.92 -24.59 2.71
C ALA A 570 -23.64 -25.08 2.01
N LYS A 571 -22.54 -24.32 2.08
CA LYS A 571 -21.23 -24.71 1.52
C LYS A 571 -20.74 -26.00 2.15
N ALA A 572 -20.78 -26.08 3.48
CA ALA A 572 -20.33 -27.25 4.22
C ALA A 572 -21.16 -28.51 3.87
N LYS A 573 -22.49 -28.38 3.74
CA LYS A 573 -23.35 -29.47 3.24
C LYS A 573 -22.96 -29.91 1.84
N SER A 574 -22.69 -28.96 0.94
CA SER A 574 -22.25 -29.29 -0.43
C SER A 574 -20.90 -30.01 -0.47
N GLU A 575 -20.06 -29.80 0.54
CA GLU A 575 -18.76 -30.43 0.69
C GLU A 575 -18.81 -31.74 1.50
N GLY A 576 -20.01 -32.18 1.91
CA GLY A 576 -20.24 -33.48 2.56
C GLY A 576 -20.13 -33.47 4.08
N THR A 577 -20.29 -32.31 4.72
CA THR A 577 -20.23 -32.15 6.19
C THR A 577 -21.46 -31.39 6.72
N THR A 578 -21.78 -31.54 8.02
CA THR A 578 -22.83 -30.75 8.69
C THR A 578 -22.23 -30.04 9.91
N PRO A 579 -21.70 -28.82 9.75
CA PRO A 579 -21.08 -28.09 10.85
C PRO A 579 -22.14 -27.49 11.77
N VAL A 580 -21.79 -27.33 13.05
CA VAL A 580 -22.71 -26.82 14.09
C VAL A 580 -22.51 -25.32 14.37
N HIS A 581 -21.40 -24.74 13.91
CA HIS A 581 -21.02 -23.34 14.14
C HIS A 581 -20.35 -22.73 12.91
N THR A 582 -20.65 -21.46 12.65
CA THR A 582 -20.00 -20.64 11.62
C THR A 582 -18.57 -20.25 12.05
N PRO A 583 -17.51 -20.57 11.29
CA PRO A 583 -16.22 -19.90 11.38
C PRO A 583 -16.32 -18.57 10.60
N VAL A 584 -15.96 -17.38 11.06
CA VAL A 584 -15.41 -16.89 12.30
C VAL A 584 -15.68 -15.37 12.32
N VAL A 585 -16.38 -14.89 13.34
CA VAL A 585 -16.26 -13.53 13.87
C VAL A 585 -15.62 -13.72 15.26
N GLY A 586 -14.45 -13.13 15.54
CA GLY A 586 -13.79 -13.28 16.85
C GLY A 586 -12.71 -14.38 17.01
N MET A 587 -12.67 -15.37 16.12
CA MET A 587 -11.84 -16.60 16.11
C MET A 587 -11.80 -17.36 17.45
N PRO A 588 -12.85 -18.15 17.75
CA PRO A 588 -12.84 -19.03 18.90
C PRO A 588 -11.66 -19.99 18.91
N ALA A 589 -11.15 -20.33 20.10
CA ALA A 589 -10.01 -21.22 20.28
C ALA A 589 -10.18 -22.60 19.61
N SER A 590 -11.42 -23.11 19.56
CA SER A 590 -11.75 -24.36 18.86
C SER A 590 -11.50 -24.28 17.35
N VAL A 591 -11.81 -23.16 16.72
CA VAL A 591 -11.56 -22.96 15.28
C VAL A 591 -10.08 -22.80 15.00
N ARG A 592 -9.36 -22.01 15.83
CA ARG A 592 -7.90 -21.89 15.74
C ARG A 592 -7.22 -23.26 15.79
N LYS A 593 -7.61 -24.10 16.77
CA LYS A 593 -7.08 -25.46 16.92
C LYS A 593 -7.36 -26.34 15.69
N GLY A 594 -8.54 -26.19 15.07
CA GLY A 594 -8.88 -26.88 13.83
C GLY A 594 -7.99 -26.47 12.66
N TYR A 595 -7.72 -25.18 12.49
CA TYR A 595 -6.80 -24.68 11.47
C TYR A 595 -5.37 -25.18 11.67
N GLU A 596 -4.86 -25.15 12.90
CA GLU A 596 -3.51 -25.64 13.20
C GLU A 596 -3.38 -27.14 12.98
N ALA A 597 -4.39 -27.94 13.38
CA ALA A 597 -4.41 -29.38 13.13
C ALA A 597 -4.44 -29.71 11.63
N TYR A 598 -5.18 -28.93 10.84
CA TYR A 598 -5.22 -29.08 9.39
C TYR A 598 -3.87 -28.78 8.74
N LEU A 599 -3.24 -27.67 9.13
CA LEU A 599 -1.91 -27.30 8.64
C LEU A 599 -0.86 -28.36 9.02
N GLN A 600 -0.87 -28.86 10.25
CA GLN A 600 0.02 -29.95 10.65
C GLN A 600 -0.18 -31.20 9.79
N ALA A 601 -1.44 -31.59 9.53
CA ALA A 601 -1.71 -32.74 8.66
C ALA A 601 -1.19 -32.53 7.23
N LEU A 602 -1.30 -31.32 6.68
CA LEU A 602 -0.72 -31.00 5.37
C LEU A 602 0.80 -31.06 5.37
N ASP A 603 1.43 -30.59 6.45
CA ASP A 603 2.88 -30.66 6.65
C ASP A 603 3.36 -32.11 6.76
N ASP A 604 2.57 -32.98 7.39
CA ASP A 604 2.81 -34.42 7.50
C ASP A 604 2.53 -35.18 6.17
N GLY A 605 2.13 -34.48 5.10
CA GLY A 605 1.95 -35.03 3.77
C GLY A 605 0.52 -35.48 3.43
N ALA A 606 -0.49 -35.11 4.22
CA ALA A 606 -1.88 -35.39 3.89
C ALA A 606 -2.30 -34.72 2.57
N GLU A 607 -3.29 -35.32 1.90
CA GLU A 607 -3.93 -34.69 0.75
C GLU A 607 -4.79 -33.49 1.18
N ASN A 608 -4.92 -32.51 0.29
CA ASN A 608 -5.81 -31.39 0.53
C ASN A 608 -7.26 -31.88 0.59
N THR A 609 -7.91 -31.64 1.73
CA THR A 609 -9.35 -31.83 1.90
C THR A 609 -9.97 -30.48 2.22
N PRO A 610 -11.22 -30.18 1.78
CA PRO A 610 -11.85 -28.91 2.12
C PRO A 610 -11.83 -28.66 3.64
N LEU A 611 -11.35 -27.49 4.07
CA LEU A 611 -11.31 -27.06 5.48
C LEU A 611 -12.68 -27.18 6.14
N SER A 612 -13.76 -26.99 5.39
CA SER A 612 -15.14 -27.18 5.87
C SER A 612 -15.36 -28.52 6.58
N ARG A 613 -14.69 -29.58 6.13
CA ARG A 613 -14.79 -30.93 6.67
C ARG A 613 -14.16 -31.09 8.04
N GLN A 614 -13.23 -30.21 8.42
CA GLN A 614 -12.62 -30.22 9.76
C GLN A 614 -13.60 -29.75 10.85
N TRP A 615 -14.76 -29.19 10.47
CA TRP A 615 -15.81 -28.75 11.39
C TRP A 615 -17.04 -29.68 11.43
N ALA A 616 -16.94 -30.86 10.82
CA ALA A 616 -17.87 -31.94 11.12
C ALA A 616 -17.68 -32.36 12.59
N LEU A 617 -18.76 -32.59 13.34
CA LEU A 617 -18.68 -33.26 14.64
C LEU A 617 -17.82 -34.53 14.50
N LYS A 618 -16.76 -34.65 15.30
CA LYS A 618 -16.23 -35.95 15.70
C LYS A 618 -17.00 -36.46 16.91
#